data_AF-A0ABC9CCN2-F1
#
_entry.id   AF-A0ABC9CCN2-F1
#
_cell.length_a   1.000
_cell.length_b   1.000
_cell.length_c   1.000
_cell.angle_alpha   90.00
_cell.angle_beta   90.00
_cell.angle_gamma   90.00
#
_symmetry.space_group_name_H-M   'P 1'
#
loop_
_entity.id
_entity.type
_entity.pdbx_description
1 polymer ?
#
loop_
_entity_poly.entity_id
_entity_poly.type
_entity_poly.pdbx_seq_one_letter_code
_entity_poly.pdbx_strand_id
1 'polypeptide(L)'
;MPMRAQGPLNIEEEYNNTLQTHSNACFLSKKQQSDEEMGVPLDTRQDLIISPMLHNMVIHRRTSSEIKLAMAGYFDVSAEASEMCRQLLRNIKSAQSNYQSMDSFLASMSDITASTSSTLEPSVRSNPFCTMTRSNFRQIHDRYSSILQRIRSSHRRVTRKLKMMKAIKELSRTCVLMACGAAAAAAIGAAAHLLFFGMLVIGPAAVGLCPAALKRAARTARKRRRCSWTTSSELMRLQEQLDTAAKGTYVLGRDLDTVSHLVARLSDGIERENAMARRCEERSGERSSVMEIVSELRNSCSSSRRLADELEEHVCLCLVTIHRARLLVIQEISKQP
;
A
#
# COMPACT_ATOMS: atom_id res chain seq x y z
N MET A 1 -0.37 -37.51 29.46
CA MET A 1 0.68 -37.07 28.52
C MET A 1 0.58 -35.57 28.34
N PRO A 2 1.66 -34.80 28.51
CA PRO A 2 1.62 -33.35 28.63
C PRO A 2 1.64 -32.63 27.27
N MET A 3 1.08 -31.41 27.25
CA MET A 3 1.05 -30.48 26.12
C MET A 3 2.46 -30.10 25.69
N ARG A 4 2.74 -30.20 24.39
CA ARG A 4 4.00 -29.74 23.77
C ARG A 4 3.85 -28.25 23.45
N ALA A 5 4.65 -27.43 24.13
CA ALA A 5 4.79 -26.01 23.84
C ALA A 5 5.35 -25.84 22.40
N GLN A 6 4.67 -25.02 21.59
CA GLN A 6 5.25 -24.48 20.36
C GLN A 6 6.31 -23.45 20.78
N GLY A 7 7.58 -23.74 20.46
CA GLY A 7 8.67 -22.80 20.63
C GLY A 7 8.56 -21.61 19.66
N PRO A 8 9.27 -20.50 19.94
CA PRO A 8 9.23 -19.30 19.11
C PRO A 8 9.74 -19.61 17.70
N LEU A 9 8.98 -19.14 16.69
CA LEU A 9 9.38 -19.17 15.28
C LEU A 9 10.77 -18.55 15.14
N ASN A 10 11.75 -19.39 14.77
CA ASN A 10 13.13 -18.99 14.54
C ASN A 10 13.22 -18.28 13.18
N ILE A 11 13.03 -16.96 13.20
CA ILE A 11 12.96 -16.07 12.03
C ILE A 11 14.23 -16.15 11.17
N GLU A 12 15.37 -16.49 11.76
CA GLU A 12 16.66 -16.61 11.07
C GLU A 12 16.76 -17.90 10.22
N GLU A 13 16.06 -18.95 10.63
CA GLU A 13 15.99 -20.22 9.88
C GLU A 13 15.03 -20.11 8.67
N GLU A 14 13.96 -19.34 8.81
CA GLU A 14 13.05 -18.99 7.71
C GLU A 14 13.70 -18.02 6.71
N TYR A 15 14.51 -17.07 7.21
CA TYR A 15 15.35 -16.17 6.41
C TYR A 15 16.35 -16.93 5.52
N ASN A 16 17.07 -17.90 6.10
CA ASN A 16 18.05 -18.70 5.36
C ASN A 16 17.41 -19.69 4.37
N ASN A 17 16.27 -20.29 4.71
CA ASN A 17 15.56 -21.22 3.80
C ASN A 17 14.93 -20.52 2.59
N THR A 18 14.44 -19.28 2.76
CA THR A 18 13.78 -18.54 1.67
C THR A 18 14.79 -18.02 0.63
N LEU A 19 16.03 -17.73 1.05
CA LEU A 19 17.11 -17.30 0.16
C LEU A 19 17.68 -18.45 -0.69
N GLN A 20 17.69 -19.69 -0.18
CA GLN A 20 18.24 -20.84 -0.91
C GLN A 20 17.26 -21.51 -1.89
N THR A 21 15.94 -21.36 -1.70
CA THR A 21 14.94 -22.19 -2.43
C THR A 21 14.42 -21.62 -3.75
N HIS A 22 14.67 -20.35 -4.09
CA HIS A 22 14.12 -19.78 -5.33
C HIS A 22 15.20 -19.22 -6.26
N SER A 23 15.81 -20.15 -7.01
CA SER A 23 16.57 -19.90 -8.22
C SER A 23 15.80 -19.02 -9.23
N ASN A 24 16.51 -18.03 -9.78
CA ASN A 24 16.07 -16.88 -10.59
C ASN A 24 15.52 -17.19 -12.00
N ALA A 25 14.72 -18.25 -12.22
CA ALA A 25 14.40 -18.67 -13.60
C ALA A 25 12.94 -18.48 -14.09
N CYS A 26 11.95 -18.11 -13.27
CA CYS A 26 10.55 -18.33 -13.67
C CYS A 26 9.63 -17.09 -13.82
N PHE A 27 10.15 -15.89 -14.08
CA PHE A 27 9.30 -14.69 -14.21
C PHE A 27 9.31 -13.96 -15.56
N LEU A 28 9.96 -14.49 -16.61
CA LEU A 28 10.07 -13.81 -17.91
C LEU A 28 9.16 -14.33 -19.04
N SER A 29 8.17 -15.20 -18.78
CA SER A 29 7.38 -15.81 -19.87
C SER A 29 5.87 -15.51 -19.91
N LYS A 30 5.34 -14.52 -19.18
CA LYS A 30 3.91 -14.14 -19.30
C LYS A 30 3.72 -12.64 -19.39
N LYS A 31 4.15 -12.06 -20.51
CA LYS A 31 3.80 -10.70 -20.91
C LYS A 31 3.40 -10.65 -22.38
N GLN A 32 2.41 -11.45 -22.78
CA GLN A 32 1.70 -11.23 -24.03
C GLN A 32 0.39 -12.03 -24.05
N GLN A 33 -0.74 -11.36 -23.77
CA GLN A 33 -2.08 -11.59 -24.31
C GLN A 33 -3.15 -10.95 -23.40
N SER A 34 -3.69 -9.83 -23.86
CA SER A 34 -5.09 -9.67 -24.25
C SER A 34 -5.58 -8.26 -23.92
N ASP A 35 -5.45 -7.40 -24.93
CA ASP A 35 -6.37 -6.29 -25.18
C ASP A 35 -7.42 -6.77 -26.20
N GLU A 36 -8.54 -6.05 -26.24
CA GLU A 36 -9.79 -6.21 -27.04
C GLU A 36 -10.95 -6.81 -26.24
N GLU A 37 -12.18 -6.30 -26.25
CA GLU A 37 -12.84 -5.10 -26.79
C GLU A 37 -14.26 -5.18 -26.18
N MET A 38 -14.98 -4.06 -25.98
CA MET A 38 -16.44 -3.95 -26.16
C MET A 38 -16.94 -2.59 -25.69
N GLY A 39 -17.57 -1.87 -26.61
CA GLY A 39 -18.08 -0.52 -26.41
C GLY A 39 -19.58 -0.40 -26.13
N VAL A 40 -19.93 0.85 -25.79
CA VAL A 40 -21.20 1.58 -26.08
C VAL A 40 -22.45 1.18 -25.24
N PRO A 41 -23.45 2.07 -24.97
CA PRO A 41 -23.57 3.52 -25.20
C PRO A 41 -23.81 4.38 -23.93
N LEU A 42 -23.61 5.68 -24.11
CA LEU A 42 -24.10 6.79 -23.28
C LEU A 42 -25.60 7.05 -23.50
N ASP A 43 -26.16 7.82 -22.55
CA ASP A 43 -27.50 8.45 -22.50
C ASP A 43 -28.59 7.56 -21.86
N THR A 44 -29.41 7.99 -20.88
CA THR A 44 -30.20 9.24 -20.82
C THR A 44 -30.39 9.72 -19.38
N ARG A 45 -30.50 11.06 -19.24
CA ARG A 45 -30.96 11.80 -18.06
C ARG A 45 -32.44 11.51 -17.78
N GLN A 46 -32.80 11.16 -16.54
CA GLN A 46 -34.18 11.26 -16.02
C GLN A 46 -34.17 11.36 -14.49
N ASP A 47 -34.74 12.46 -13.99
CA ASP A 47 -35.00 12.73 -12.59
C ASP A 47 -35.99 11.69 -12.03
N LEU A 48 -35.52 10.79 -11.17
CA LEU A 48 -36.39 9.90 -10.37
C LEU A 48 -36.03 10.03 -8.89
N ILE A 49 -37.06 10.20 -8.08
CA ILE A 49 -37.01 10.09 -6.61
C ILE A 49 -36.42 8.73 -6.27
N ILE A 50 -35.14 8.72 -5.93
CA ILE A 50 -34.37 7.49 -5.75
C ILE A 50 -34.89 6.77 -4.51
N SER A 51 -35.56 5.63 -4.71
CA SER A 51 -35.90 4.73 -3.61
C SER A 51 -34.64 4.45 -2.78
N PRO A 52 -34.68 4.49 -1.43
CA PRO A 52 -33.49 4.38 -0.57
C PRO A 52 -32.64 3.12 -0.83
N MET A 53 -33.21 2.09 -1.47
CA MET A 53 -32.49 0.92 -1.95
C MET A 53 -31.58 1.21 -3.14
N LEU A 54 -32.06 1.92 -4.17
CA LEU A 54 -31.29 2.24 -5.37
C LEU A 54 -30.14 3.21 -5.01
N HIS A 55 -30.41 4.16 -4.11
CA HIS A 55 -29.41 5.09 -3.59
C HIS A 55 -28.27 4.36 -2.86
N ASN A 56 -28.61 3.44 -1.95
CA ASN A 56 -27.61 2.66 -1.22
C ASN A 56 -26.81 1.71 -2.13
N MET A 57 -27.45 1.12 -3.15
CA MET A 57 -26.78 0.24 -4.10
C MET A 57 -25.78 0.99 -4.99
N VAL A 58 -26.16 2.17 -5.51
CA VAL A 58 -25.29 3.03 -6.32
C VAL A 58 -24.09 3.50 -5.50
N ILE A 59 -24.30 3.90 -4.24
CA ILE A 59 -23.20 4.36 -3.39
C ILE A 59 -22.26 3.20 -2.99
N HIS A 60 -22.79 2.01 -2.73
CA HIS A 60 -21.97 0.83 -2.45
C HIS A 60 -21.08 0.46 -3.65
N ARG A 61 -21.67 0.41 -4.85
CA ARG A 61 -20.93 0.12 -6.09
C ARG A 61 -19.80 1.13 -6.33
N ARG A 62 -20.08 2.43 -6.13
CA ARG A 62 -19.08 3.51 -6.25
C ARG A 62 -17.96 3.39 -5.21
N THR A 63 -18.30 3.02 -3.97
CA THR A 63 -17.31 2.85 -2.91
C THR A 63 -16.40 1.66 -3.21
N SER A 64 -16.95 0.54 -3.69
CA SER A 64 -16.16 -0.62 -4.08
C SER A 64 -15.22 -0.33 -5.25
N SER A 65 -15.65 0.42 -6.27
CA SER A 65 -14.78 0.78 -7.41
C SER A 65 -13.63 1.70 -7.02
N GLU A 66 -13.87 2.71 -6.18
CA GLU A 66 -12.83 3.61 -5.69
C GLU A 66 -11.78 2.87 -4.86
N ILE A 67 -12.20 1.89 -4.07
CA ILE A 67 -11.28 1.08 -3.27
C ILE A 67 -10.43 0.19 -4.17
N LYS A 68 -11.04 -0.46 -5.17
CA LYS A 68 -10.27 -1.22 -6.17
C LYS A 68 -9.21 -0.35 -6.86
N LEU A 69 -9.56 0.89 -7.22
CA LEU A 69 -8.60 1.85 -7.78
C LEU A 69 -7.50 2.24 -6.80
N ALA A 70 -7.82 2.43 -5.51
CA ALA A 70 -6.83 2.72 -4.48
C ALA A 70 -5.86 1.54 -4.27
N MET A 71 -6.38 0.31 -4.29
CA MET A 71 -5.58 -0.92 -4.16
C MET A 71 -4.71 -1.18 -5.40
N ALA A 72 -5.23 -0.95 -6.61
CA ALA A 72 -4.44 -1.02 -7.83
C ALA A 72 -3.26 -0.04 -7.78
N GLY A 73 -3.54 1.22 -7.44
CA GLY A 73 -2.50 2.23 -7.28
C GLY A 73 -1.45 1.86 -6.23
N TYR A 74 -1.85 1.24 -5.11
CA TYR A 74 -0.91 0.70 -4.12
C TYR A 74 0.05 -0.32 -4.74
N PHE A 75 -0.47 -1.31 -5.47
CA PHE A 75 0.38 -2.33 -6.09
C PHE A 75 1.30 -1.76 -7.16
N ASP A 76 0.81 -0.85 -7.99
CA ASP A 76 1.60 -0.21 -9.05
C ASP A 76 2.79 0.56 -8.46
N VAL A 77 2.54 1.39 -7.46
CA VAL A 77 3.59 2.21 -6.83
C VAL A 77 4.51 1.36 -5.93
N SER A 78 4.04 0.24 -5.39
CA SER A 78 4.89 -0.79 -4.75
C SER A 78 5.82 -1.51 -5.73
N ALA A 79 5.36 -1.74 -6.95
CA ALA A 79 6.19 -2.33 -8.00
C ALA A 79 7.25 -1.34 -8.48
N GLU A 80 6.88 -0.07 -8.68
CA GLU A 80 7.80 1.01 -9.03
C GLU A 80 8.90 1.20 -7.96
N ALA A 81 8.53 1.24 -6.67
CA ALA A 81 9.51 1.31 -5.59
C ALA A 81 10.45 0.10 -5.55
N SER A 82 9.94 -1.11 -5.85
CA SER A 82 10.77 -2.30 -5.92
C SER A 82 11.82 -2.19 -7.03
N GLU A 83 11.44 -1.65 -8.20
CA GLU A 83 12.37 -1.48 -9.31
C GLU A 83 13.41 -0.41 -9.02
N MET A 84 13.03 0.69 -8.37
CA MET A 84 14.00 1.66 -7.88
C MET A 84 15.01 1.03 -6.93
N CYS A 85 14.56 0.21 -5.97
CA CYS A 85 15.46 -0.46 -5.05
C CYS A 85 16.44 -1.38 -5.80
N ARG A 86 15.97 -2.12 -6.81
CA ARG A 86 16.86 -2.92 -7.68
C ARG A 86 17.87 -2.06 -8.43
N GLN A 87 17.44 -0.92 -8.96
CA GLN A 87 18.35 0.01 -9.63
C GLN A 87 19.39 0.58 -8.65
N LEU A 88 18.99 0.89 -7.42
CA LEU A 88 19.91 1.34 -6.38
C LEU A 88 20.94 0.27 -6.03
N LEU A 89 20.56 -0.99 -5.90
CA LEU A 89 21.52 -2.09 -5.68
C LEU A 89 22.55 -2.18 -6.82
N ARG A 90 22.14 -1.95 -8.08
CA ARG A 90 23.08 -1.89 -9.22
C ARG A 90 24.03 -0.69 -9.08
N ASN A 91 23.50 0.48 -8.71
CA ASN A 91 24.30 1.69 -8.53
C ASN A 91 25.30 1.57 -7.37
N ILE A 92 24.90 0.94 -6.26
CA ILE A 92 25.77 0.65 -5.10
C ILE A 92 26.93 -0.25 -5.52
N LYS A 93 26.65 -1.33 -6.24
CA LYS A 93 27.70 -2.23 -6.79
C LYS A 93 28.67 -1.48 -7.70
N SER A 94 28.15 -0.58 -8.54
CA SER A 94 28.97 0.29 -9.37
C SER A 94 29.85 1.23 -8.52
N ALA A 95 29.29 1.83 -7.48
CA ALA A 95 30.04 2.68 -6.54
C ALA A 95 31.15 1.90 -5.81
N GLN A 96 30.86 0.70 -5.34
CA GLN A 96 31.85 -0.19 -4.72
C GLN A 96 33.00 -0.52 -5.69
N SER A 97 32.70 -0.81 -6.96
CA SER A 97 33.73 -1.02 -8.00
C SER A 97 34.55 0.26 -8.27
N ASN A 98 33.91 1.43 -8.25
CA ASN A 98 34.62 2.71 -8.35
C ASN A 98 35.59 2.90 -7.19
N TYR A 99 35.19 2.54 -5.96
CA TYR A 99 36.08 2.61 -4.81
C TYR A 99 37.26 1.64 -4.90
N GLN A 100 37.07 0.43 -5.41
CA GLN A 100 38.20 -0.49 -5.66
C GLN A 100 39.20 0.09 -6.66
N SER A 101 38.71 0.84 -7.64
CA SER A 101 39.57 1.48 -8.64
C SER A 101 40.28 2.70 -8.06
N MET A 102 39.61 3.43 -7.17
CA MET A 102 40.20 4.51 -6.40
C MET A 102 41.31 4.00 -5.46
N ASP A 103 41.17 2.81 -4.88
CA ASP A 103 42.21 2.18 -4.06
C ASP A 103 43.50 1.97 -4.89
N SER A 104 43.36 1.47 -6.13
CA SER A 104 44.49 1.33 -7.06
C SER A 104 45.13 2.66 -7.41
N PHE A 105 44.33 3.71 -7.65
CA PHE A 105 44.85 5.07 -7.88
C PHE A 105 45.63 5.61 -6.68
N LEU A 106 45.07 5.47 -5.47
CA LEU A 106 45.71 5.92 -4.22
C LEU A 106 47.03 5.17 -3.95
N ALA A 107 47.11 3.90 -4.31
CA ALA A 107 48.36 3.13 -4.26
C ALA A 107 49.41 3.71 -5.21
N SER A 108 49.05 3.90 -6.49
CA SER A 108 49.94 4.51 -7.49
C SER A 108 50.42 5.91 -7.09
N MET A 109 49.55 6.74 -6.52
CA MET A 109 49.93 8.07 -6.03
C MET A 109 50.94 8.00 -4.89
N SER A 110 50.78 7.04 -3.98
CA SER A 110 51.74 6.81 -2.89
C SER A 110 53.11 6.38 -3.46
N ASP A 111 53.12 5.55 -4.51
CA ASP A 111 54.33 5.07 -5.16
C ASP A 111 55.03 6.14 -6.01
N ILE A 112 54.29 7.03 -6.69
CA ILE A 112 54.85 8.19 -7.41
C ILE A 112 55.50 9.18 -6.44
N THR A 113 54.91 9.35 -5.27
CA THR A 113 55.56 10.08 -4.16
C THR A 113 56.72 9.31 -3.52
N ALA A 114 57.10 8.14 -4.05
CA ALA A 114 58.34 7.43 -3.74
C ALA A 114 59.31 7.36 -4.94
N SER A 115 58.81 7.35 -6.18
CA SER A 115 59.59 7.13 -7.42
C SER A 115 59.17 8.05 -8.57
N THR A 116 60.13 8.67 -9.25
CA THR A 116 59.91 9.67 -10.30
C THR A 116 59.68 9.05 -11.69
N SER A 117 58.53 8.42 -11.95
CA SER A 117 57.94 8.32 -13.31
C SER A 117 56.86 7.23 -13.39
N SER A 118 55.59 7.60 -13.37
CA SER A 118 54.54 6.77 -13.99
C SER A 118 53.38 7.64 -14.46
N THR A 119 52.87 7.35 -15.65
CA THR A 119 51.66 7.94 -16.22
C THR A 119 50.45 7.49 -15.39
N LEU A 120 49.71 8.46 -14.83
CA LEU A 120 48.49 8.20 -14.07
C LEU A 120 47.32 8.02 -15.04
N GLU A 121 46.65 6.88 -14.97
CA GLU A 121 45.35 6.69 -15.60
C GLU A 121 44.31 7.60 -14.91
N PRO A 122 43.36 8.18 -15.66
CA PRO A 122 42.38 9.11 -15.10
C PRO A 122 41.51 8.42 -14.04
N SER A 123 41.57 8.92 -12.80
CA SER A 123 40.86 8.32 -11.67
C SER A 123 39.41 8.81 -11.54
N VAL A 124 39.00 9.79 -12.35
CA VAL A 124 37.66 10.37 -12.32
C VAL A 124 36.66 9.38 -12.89
N ARG A 125 35.74 8.90 -12.05
CA ARG A 125 34.64 8.05 -12.49
C ARG A 125 33.29 8.74 -12.38
N SER A 126 32.38 8.37 -13.28
CA SER A 126 31.00 8.83 -13.22
C SER A 126 30.34 8.37 -11.92
N ASN A 127 29.65 9.30 -11.28
CA ASN A 127 28.83 9.00 -10.11
C ASN A 127 27.62 8.16 -10.51
N PRO A 128 27.47 6.90 -10.04
CA PRO A 128 26.37 6.03 -10.47
C PRO A 128 25.00 6.52 -9.98
N PHE A 129 24.94 7.50 -9.07
CA PHE A 129 23.72 8.09 -8.56
C PHE A 129 23.34 9.42 -9.24
N CYS A 130 24.12 9.93 -10.18
CA CYS A 130 23.87 11.24 -10.80
C CYS A 130 22.54 11.30 -11.59
N THR A 131 22.06 10.16 -12.10
CA THR A 131 20.73 10.04 -12.74
C THR A 131 19.60 9.89 -11.72
N MET A 132 19.91 9.46 -10.49
CA MET A 132 18.97 9.25 -9.39
C MET A 132 18.96 10.49 -8.48
N THR A 133 18.59 11.62 -9.05
CA THR A 133 18.52 12.90 -8.34
C THR A 133 17.46 12.90 -7.24
N ARG A 134 17.60 13.84 -6.30
CA ARG A 134 16.64 14.14 -5.24
C ARG A 134 15.20 14.32 -5.77
N SER A 135 15.03 14.73 -7.03
CA SER A 135 13.74 14.86 -7.70
C SER A 135 13.04 13.52 -7.99
N ASN A 136 13.78 12.46 -8.34
CA ASN A 136 13.20 11.13 -8.57
C ASN A 136 12.61 10.57 -7.26
N PHE A 137 13.38 10.64 -6.17
CA PHE A 137 12.90 10.24 -4.85
C PHE A 137 11.68 11.04 -4.41
N ARG A 138 11.71 12.36 -4.63
CA ARG A 138 10.56 13.22 -4.34
C ARG A 138 9.33 12.82 -5.15
N GLN A 139 9.48 12.51 -6.43
CA GLN A 139 8.37 12.09 -7.28
C GLN A 139 7.74 10.78 -6.79
N ILE A 140 8.55 9.78 -6.43
CA ILE A 140 8.03 8.52 -5.87
C ILE A 140 7.39 8.76 -4.50
N HIS A 141 8.02 9.55 -3.62
CA HIS A 141 7.45 9.89 -2.32
C HIS A 141 6.10 10.63 -2.45
N ASP A 142 5.97 11.56 -3.40
CA ASP A 142 4.74 12.29 -3.67
C ASP A 142 3.64 11.35 -4.17
N ARG A 143 3.98 10.37 -5.03
CA ARG A 143 3.07 9.30 -5.47
C ARG A 143 2.61 8.43 -4.30
N TYR A 144 3.52 8.02 -3.43
CA TYR A 144 3.22 7.27 -2.20
C TYR A 144 2.30 8.05 -1.27
N SER A 145 2.61 9.32 -1.04
CA SER A 145 1.81 10.22 -0.21
C SER A 145 0.40 10.39 -0.77
N SER A 146 0.28 10.57 -2.08
CA SER A 146 -1.00 10.64 -2.78
C SER A 146 -1.81 9.34 -2.60
N ILE A 147 -1.19 8.18 -2.80
CA ILE A 147 -1.86 6.88 -2.60
C ILE A 147 -2.26 6.68 -1.15
N LEU A 148 -1.40 7.01 -0.19
CA LEU A 148 -1.72 6.94 1.23
C LEU A 148 -2.95 7.80 1.56
N GLN A 149 -3.05 9.01 0.99
CA GLN A 149 -4.22 9.85 1.12
C GLN A 149 -5.47 9.23 0.47
N ARG A 150 -5.35 8.60 -0.71
CA ARG A 150 -6.45 7.88 -1.38
C ARG A 150 -6.93 6.68 -0.55
N ILE A 151 -6.02 5.90 0.02
CA ILE A 151 -6.33 4.78 0.91
C ILE A 151 -7.00 5.31 2.19
N ARG A 152 -6.44 6.33 2.84
CA ARG A 152 -7.01 6.94 4.07
C ARG A 152 -8.40 7.53 3.85
N SER A 153 -8.61 8.23 2.73
CA SER A 153 -9.91 8.82 2.40
C SER A 153 -10.95 7.74 2.09
N SER A 154 -10.55 6.67 1.40
CA SER A 154 -11.37 5.48 1.16
C SER A 154 -11.72 4.78 2.48
N HIS A 155 -10.76 4.61 3.38
CA HIS A 155 -10.97 4.02 4.70
C HIS A 155 -11.99 4.82 5.51
N ARG A 156 -11.80 6.16 5.60
CA ARG A 156 -12.77 7.05 6.26
C ARG A 156 -14.17 6.96 5.64
N ARG A 157 -14.27 6.76 4.32
CA ARG A 157 -15.56 6.60 3.62
C ARG A 157 -16.25 5.30 4.02
N VAL A 158 -15.53 4.20 4.03
CA VAL A 158 -16.02 2.88 4.48
C VAL A 158 -16.48 2.94 5.94
N THR A 159 -15.66 3.52 6.83
CA THR A 159 -16.02 3.68 8.25
C THR A 159 -17.30 4.50 8.43
N ARG A 160 -17.45 5.61 7.68
CA ARG A 160 -18.68 6.43 7.72
C ARG A 160 -19.91 5.62 7.28
N LYS A 161 -19.77 4.79 6.25
CA LYS A 161 -20.87 3.93 5.77
C LYS A 161 -21.25 2.84 6.77
N LEU A 162 -20.27 2.19 7.40
CA LEU A 162 -20.51 1.23 8.48
C LEU A 162 -21.26 1.89 9.65
N LYS A 163 -20.86 3.11 10.05
CA LYS A 163 -21.56 3.89 11.08
C LYS A 163 -23.01 4.21 10.67
N MET A 164 -23.23 4.67 9.44
CA MET A 164 -24.56 4.97 8.91
C MET A 164 -25.46 3.73 8.90
N MET A 165 -24.93 2.58 8.49
CA MET A 165 -25.71 1.34 8.44
C MET A 165 -26.05 0.81 9.84
N LYS A 166 -25.14 0.95 10.81
CA LYS A 166 -25.45 0.69 12.22
C LYS A 166 -26.58 1.60 12.72
N ALA A 167 -26.51 2.91 12.46
CA ALA A 167 -27.55 3.85 12.85
C ALA A 167 -28.92 3.52 12.21
N ILE A 168 -28.96 3.20 10.91
CA ILE A 168 -30.18 2.78 10.22
C ILE A 168 -30.75 1.50 10.85
N LYS A 169 -29.88 0.54 11.20
CA LYS A 169 -30.29 -0.71 11.85
C LYS A 169 -30.93 -0.44 13.21
N GLU A 170 -30.36 0.45 14.02
CA GLU A 170 -30.94 0.82 15.31
C GLU A 170 -32.28 1.57 15.14
N LEU A 171 -32.38 2.57 14.25
CA LEU A 171 -33.67 3.24 13.98
C LEU A 171 -34.74 2.27 13.48
N SER A 172 -34.36 1.31 12.64
CA SER A 172 -35.31 0.32 12.11
C SER A 172 -35.87 -0.60 13.20
N ARG A 173 -35.07 -0.92 14.23
CA ARG A 173 -35.54 -1.71 15.38
C ARG A 173 -36.59 -0.95 16.17
N THR A 174 -36.31 0.32 16.48
CA THR A 174 -37.24 1.19 17.22
C THR A 174 -38.54 1.41 16.46
N CYS A 175 -38.46 1.67 15.15
CA CYS A 175 -39.64 1.87 14.31
C CYS A 175 -40.53 0.63 14.23
N VAL A 176 -39.94 -0.57 14.11
CA VAL A 176 -40.70 -1.84 14.10
C VAL A 176 -41.38 -2.08 15.44
N LEU A 177 -40.71 -1.82 16.57
CA LEU A 177 -41.31 -1.96 17.90
C LEU A 177 -42.52 -1.03 18.07
N MET A 178 -42.37 0.24 17.68
CA MET A 178 -43.45 1.23 17.75
C MET A 178 -44.64 0.86 16.85
N ALA A 179 -44.39 0.42 15.61
CA ALA A 179 -45.44 0.02 14.69
C ALA A 179 -46.19 -1.24 15.18
N CYS A 180 -45.48 -2.22 15.74
CA CYS A 180 -46.11 -3.40 16.36
C CYS A 180 -46.96 -3.02 17.58
N GLY A 181 -46.48 -2.12 18.44
CA GLY A 181 -47.24 -1.62 19.58
C GLY A 181 -48.53 -0.91 19.17
N ALA A 182 -48.45 -0.02 18.18
CA ALA A 182 -49.62 0.70 17.65
C ALA A 182 -50.65 -0.24 17.01
N ALA A 183 -50.20 -1.23 16.22
CA ALA A 183 -51.09 -2.22 15.62
C ALA A 183 -51.80 -3.09 16.66
N ALA A 184 -51.10 -3.50 17.72
CA ALA A 184 -51.70 -4.25 18.83
C ALA A 184 -52.75 -3.41 19.57
N ALA A 185 -52.45 -2.14 19.87
CA ALA A 185 -53.39 -1.22 20.51
C ALA A 185 -54.65 -0.99 19.65
N ALA A 186 -54.49 -0.79 18.34
CA ALA A 186 -55.61 -0.63 17.41
C ALA A 186 -56.47 -1.89 17.32
N ALA A 187 -55.86 -3.08 17.31
CA ALA A 187 -56.58 -4.35 17.31
C ALA A 187 -57.40 -4.56 18.59
N ILE A 188 -56.83 -4.22 19.76
CA ILE A 188 -57.53 -4.27 21.04
C ILE A 188 -58.70 -3.28 21.05
N GLY A 189 -58.49 -2.05 20.58
CA GLY A 189 -59.55 -1.04 20.49
C GLY A 189 -60.70 -1.45 19.57
N ALA A 190 -60.38 -2.02 18.40
CA ALA A 190 -61.38 -2.54 17.47
C ALA A 190 -62.18 -3.71 18.07
N ALA A 191 -61.51 -4.65 18.75
CA ALA A 191 -62.19 -5.75 19.45
C ALA A 191 -63.10 -5.24 20.57
N ALA A 192 -62.66 -4.26 21.37
CA ALA A 192 -63.47 -3.65 22.41
C ALA A 192 -64.70 -2.93 21.83
N HIS A 193 -64.54 -2.19 20.72
CA HIS A 193 -65.67 -1.57 20.01
C HIS A 193 -66.64 -2.61 19.44
N LEU A 194 -66.15 -3.71 18.86
CA LEU A 194 -67.01 -4.79 18.38
C LEU A 194 -67.76 -5.51 19.51
N LEU A 195 -67.19 -5.61 20.71
CA LEU A 195 -67.89 -6.13 21.88
C LEU A 195 -68.95 -5.14 22.41
N PHE A 196 -68.68 -3.83 22.35
CA PHE A 196 -69.59 -2.79 22.84
C PHE A 196 -70.74 -2.49 21.88
N PHE A 197 -70.48 -2.52 20.56
CA PHE A 197 -71.45 -2.24 19.50
C PHE A 197 -72.03 -3.51 18.85
N GLY A 198 -71.43 -4.69 19.06
CA GLY A 198 -71.89 -5.98 18.52
C GLY A 198 -73.21 -6.52 19.11
N MET A 199 -73.90 -5.72 19.92
CA MET A 199 -75.29 -5.96 20.32
C MET A 199 -76.31 -5.39 19.31
N LEU A 200 -75.89 -4.64 18.29
CA LEU A 200 -76.80 -4.03 17.33
C LEU A 200 -76.23 -4.14 15.89
N VAL A 201 -76.89 -4.98 15.08
CA VAL A 201 -76.94 -4.94 13.59
C VAL A 201 -75.83 -5.70 12.80
N ILE A 202 -76.22 -6.90 12.33
CA ILE A 202 -76.02 -7.52 10.98
C ILE A 202 -74.62 -8.00 10.52
N GLY A 203 -74.52 -9.33 10.30
CA GLY A 203 -74.03 -9.95 9.06
C GLY A 203 -72.53 -10.35 8.96
N PRO A 204 -72.20 -11.63 8.71
CA PRO A 204 -70.81 -12.09 8.60
C PRO A 204 -70.26 -11.84 7.18
N ALA A 205 -69.76 -10.65 6.91
CA ALA A 205 -68.98 -10.40 5.71
C ALA A 205 -67.75 -9.55 6.00
N ALA A 206 -66.59 -10.12 5.66
CA ALA A 206 -65.29 -9.48 5.54
C ALA A 206 -64.52 -9.15 6.84
N VAL A 207 -63.93 -10.18 7.45
CA VAL A 207 -62.62 -10.02 8.13
C VAL A 207 -61.60 -10.94 7.44
N GLY A 208 -61.33 -10.64 6.17
CA GLY A 208 -60.25 -11.26 5.41
C GLY A 208 -58.94 -10.51 5.66
N LEU A 209 -58.31 -10.71 6.81
CA LEU A 209 -56.93 -10.27 7.02
C LEU A 209 -56.03 -11.10 6.10
N CYS A 210 -55.84 -10.63 4.87
CA CYS A 210 -55.20 -11.37 3.79
C CYS A 210 -53.81 -11.91 4.19
N PRO A 211 -53.62 -13.22 4.38
CA PRO A 211 -52.33 -13.81 4.76
C PRO A 211 -51.24 -13.55 3.72
N ALA A 212 -51.64 -13.27 2.48
CA ALA A 212 -50.77 -12.94 1.36
C ALA A 212 -50.02 -11.60 1.55
N ALA A 213 -50.63 -10.60 2.17
CA ALA A 213 -50.00 -9.30 2.42
C ALA A 213 -48.89 -9.42 3.48
N LEU A 214 -49.17 -10.15 4.57
CA LEU A 214 -48.18 -10.45 5.61
C LEU A 214 -47.02 -11.31 5.07
N LYS A 215 -47.30 -12.32 4.24
CA LYS A 215 -46.26 -13.15 3.59
C LYS A 215 -45.40 -12.35 2.62
N ARG A 216 -45.98 -11.39 1.88
CA ARG A 216 -45.21 -10.47 1.01
C ARG A 216 -44.34 -9.51 1.82
N ALA A 217 -44.85 -8.92 2.90
CA ALA A 217 -44.09 -8.06 3.80
C ALA A 217 -42.94 -8.80 4.52
N ALA A 218 -43.17 -10.04 4.96
CA ALA A 218 -42.15 -10.88 5.56
C ALA A 218 -41.03 -11.26 4.57
N ARG A 219 -41.38 -11.57 3.30
CA ARG A 219 -40.40 -11.86 2.24
C ARG A 219 -39.55 -10.64 1.89
N THR A 220 -40.14 -9.45 1.79
CA THR A 220 -39.40 -8.20 1.52
C THR A 220 -38.50 -7.80 2.69
N ALA A 221 -38.95 -7.98 3.94
CA ALA A 221 -38.13 -7.76 5.13
C ALA A 221 -36.92 -8.72 5.21
N ARG A 222 -37.11 -10.01 4.86
CA ARG A 222 -36.03 -11.02 4.84
C ARG A 222 -34.99 -10.72 3.75
N LYS A 223 -35.44 -10.28 2.57
CA LYS A 223 -34.56 -9.85 1.46
C LYS A 223 -33.75 -8.58 1.84
N ARG A 224 -34.38 -7.61 2.52
CA ARG A 224 -33.72 -6.39 3.03
C ARG A 224 -32.64 -6.69 4.06
N ARG A 225 -32.91 -7.59 5.03
CA ARG A 225 -31.92 -7.99 6.04
C ARG A 225 -30.72 -8.73 5.42
N ARG A 226 -30.96 -9.62 4.46
CA ARG A 226 -29.89 -10.37 3.78
C ARG A 226 -28.96 -9.45 2.99
N CYS A 227 -29.51 -8.53 2.19
CA CYS A 227 -28.69 -7.56 1.45
C CYS A 227 -27.91 -6.61 2.37
N SER A 228 -28.51 -6.13 3.47
CA SER A 228 -27.82 -5.24 4.42
C SER A 228 -26.67 -5.96 5.15
N TRP A 229 -26.81 -7.24 5.48
CA TRP A 229 -25.76 -8.01 6.14
C TRP A 229 -24.57 -8.24 5.21
N THR A 230 -24.80 -8.69 3.97
CA THR A 230 -23.73 -8.93 2.98
C THR A 230 -22.96 -7.65 2.65
N THR A 231 -23.65 -6.51 2.55
CA THR A 231 -23.01 -5.21 2.36
C THR A 231 -22.17 -4.79 3.58
N SER A 232 -22.56 -5.15 4.80
CA SER A 232 -21.80 -4.83 6.01
C SER A 232 -20.51 -5.61 6.11
N SER A 233 -20.54 -6.91 5.83
CA SER A 233 -19.36 -7.77 5.86
C SER A 233 -18.37 -7.36 4.77
N GLU A 234 -18.83 -7.04 3.56
CA GLU A 234 -17.97 -6.53 2.49
C GLU A 234 -17.27 -5.22 2.88
N LEU A 235 -17.99 -4.27 3.49
CA LEU A 235 -17.41 -3.01 3.94
C LEU A 235 -16.39 -3.21 5.07
N MET A 236 -16.62 -4.13 6.01
CA MET A 236 -15.61 -4.46 7.03
C MET A 236 -14.35 -5.03 6.39
N ARG A 237 -14.48 -5.95 5.44
CA ARG A 237 -13.33 -6.51 4.73
C ARG A 237 -12.55 -5.45 3.95
N LEU A 238 -13.26 -4.58 3.24
CA LEU A 238 -12.64 -3.44 2.54
C LEU A 238 -11.92 -2.50 3.52
N GLN A 239 -12.44 -2.35 4.74
CA GLN A 239 -11.80 -1.56 5.78
C GLN A 239 -10.45 -2.18 6.19
N GLU A 240 -10.42 -3.50 6.42
CA GLU A 240 -9.20 -4.24 6.79
C GLU A 240 -8.15 -4.20 5.67
N GLN A 241 -8.57 -4.39 4.41
CA GLN A 241 -7.68 -4.28 3.24
C GLN A 241 -7.02 -2.90 3.15
N LEU A 242 -7.81 -1.84 3.35
CA LEU A 242 -7.30 -0.46 3.34
C LEU A 242 -6.41 -0.15 4.54
N ASP A 243 -6.70 -0.70 5.71
CA ASP A 243 -5.86 -0.53 6.91
C ASP A 243 -4.49 -1.19 6.70
N THR A 244 -4.46 -2.42 6.21
CA THR A 244 -3.23 -3.15 5.87
C THR A 244 -2.44 -2.40 4.79
N ALA A 245 -3.09 -1.93 3.73
CA ALA A 245 -2.43 -1.16 2.68
C ALA A 245 -1.94 0.22 3.17
N ALA A 246 -2.66 0.88 4.07
CA ALA A 246 -2.26 2.15 4.66
C ALA A 246 -1.00 1.99 5.53
N LYS A 247 -0.95 0.94 6.35
CA LYS A 247 0.23 0.60 7.16
C LYS A 247 1.44 0.32 6.27
N GLY A 248 1.28 -0.50 5.23
CA GLY A 248 2.33 -0.79 4.26
C GLY A 248 2.86 0.46 3.56
N THR A 249 1.95 1.31 3.06
CA THR A 249 2.31 2.56 2.38
C THR A 249 3.03 3.55 3.32
N TYR A 250 2.66 3.60 4.59
CA TYR A 250 3.30 4.48 5.58
C TYR A 250 4.73 4.05 5.92
N VAL A 251 4.93 2.76 6.22
CA VAL A 251 6.27 2.23 6.54
C VAL A 251 7.20 2.42 5.34
N LEU A 252 6.71 2.09 4.15
CA LEU A 252 7.49 2.23 2.92
C LEU A 252 7.86 3.69 2.60
N GLY A 253 6.96 4.64 2.84
CA GLY A 253 7.28 6.06 2.72
C GLY A 253 8.48 6.46 3.58
N ARG A 254 8.53 6.01 4.84
CA ARG A 254 9.65 6.27 5.74
C ARG A 254 10.95 5.61 5.31
N ASP A 255 10.88 4.36 4.85
CA ASP A 255 12.07 3.62 4.41
C ASP A 255 12.69 4.32 3.18
N LEU A 256 11.86 4.80 2.26
CA LEU A 256 12.30 5.57 1.08
C LEU A 256 12.92 6.93 1.45
N ASP A 257 12.44 7.62 2.48
CA ASP A 257 13.06 8.85 2.96
C ASP A 257 14.49 8.60 3.48
N THR A 258 14.66 7.50 4.21
CA THR A 258 15.98 7.09 4.74
C THR A 258 16.93 6.77 3.59
N VAL A 259 16.49 5.95 2.64
CA VAL A 259 17.25 5.60 1.44
C VAL A 259 17.60 6.85 0.62
N SER A 260 16.65 7.77 0.42
CA SER A 260 16.86 9.03 -0.31
C SER A 260 17.96 9.89 0.32
N HIS A 261 17.95 10.01 1.66
CA HIS A 261 18.96 10.76 2.39
C HIS A 261 20.35 10.14 2.27
N LEU A 262 20.46 8.82 2.40
CA LEU A 262 21.72 8.09 2.24
C LEU A 262 22.27 8.18 0.82
N VAL A 263 21.42 8.04 -0.20
CA VAL A 263 21.81 8.22 -1.62
C VAL A 263 22.34 9.62 -1.87
N ALA A 264 21.67 10.66 -1.35
CA ALA A 264 22.14 12.03 -1.50
C ALA A 264 23.52 12.22 -0.85
N ARG A 265 23.71 11.73 0.38
CA ARG A 265 25.00 11.80 1.08
C ARG A 265 26.12 11.07 0.34
N LEU A 266 25.84 9.87 -0.18
CA LEU A 266 26.81 9.06 -0.91
C LEU A 266 27.15 9.69 -2.26
N SER A 267 26.15 10.16 -3.00
CA SER A 267 26.33 10.90 -4.25
C SER A 267 27.21 12.13 -4.05
N ASP A 268 26.91 12.96 -3.05
CA ASP A 268 27.72 14.14 -2.73
C ASP A 268 29.15 13.74 -2.32
N GLY A 269 29.31 12.61 -1.61
CA GLY A 269 30.61 12.03 -1.26
C GLY A 269 31.45 11.67 -2.47
N ILE A 270 30.87 10.92 -3.41
CA ILE A 270 31.52 10.50 -4.65
C ILE A 270 31.96 11.73 -5.47
N GLU A 271 31.12 12.76 -5.59
CA GLU A 271 31.50 13.98 -6.33
C GLU A 271 32.65 14.74 -5.67
N ARG A 272 32.67 14.82 -4.33
CA ARG A 272 33.78 15.43 -3.58
C ARG A 272 35.07 14.63 -3.78
N GLU A 273 35.00 13.31 -3.69
CA GLU A 273 36.15 12.41 -3.86
C GLU A 273 36.72 12.48 -5.28
N ASN A 274 35.85 12.49 -6.30
CA ASN A 274 36.25 12.72 -7.68
C ASN A 274 36.92 14.09 -7.87
N ALA A 275 36.45 15.14 -7.19
CA ALA A 275 37.08 16.45 -7.23
C ALA A 275 38.45 16.47 -6.54
N MET A 276 38.62 15.75 -5.44
CA MET A 276 39.92 15.58 -4.77
C MET A 276 40.89 14.79 -5.65
N ALA A 277 40.45 13.70 -6.28
CA ALA A 277 41.27 12.92 -7.20
C ALA A 277 41.79 13.76 -8.38
N ARG A 278 40.94 14.59 -9.00
CA ARG A 278 41.37 15.55 -10.03
C ARG A 278 42.45 16.50 -9.53
N ARG A 279 42.28 17.05 -8.32
CA ARG A 279 43.27 17.96 -7.72
C ARG A 279 44.61 17.29 -7.45
N CYS A 280 44.62 16.00 -7.11
CA CYS A 280 45.85 15.20 -6.96
C CYS A 280 46.60 15.07 -8.30
N GLU A 281 45.88 14.82 -9.40
CA GLU A 281 46.46 14.73 -10.74
C GLU A 281 47.05 16.08 -11.19
N GLU A 282 46.29 17.18 -11.00
CA GLU A 282 46.70 18.54 -11.38
C GLU A 282 47.93 19.05 -10.60
N ARG A 283 48.08 18.69 -9.32
CA ARG A 283 49.16 19.16 -8.44
C ARG A 283 50.32 18.19 -8.29
N SER A 284 50.44 17.20 -9.16
CA SER A 284 51.45 16.12 -9.07
C SER A 284 52.92 16.57 -8.90
N GLY A 285 53.26 17.85 -9.15
CA GLY A 285 54.56 18.44 -8.86
C GLY A 285 54.79 18.96 -7.42
N GLU A 286 53.74 19.12 -6.60
CA GLU A 286 53.81 19.69 -5.25
C GLU A 286 53.59 18.60 -4.18
N ARG A 287 54.67 17.90 -3.83
CA ARG A 287 54.64 16.63 -3.08
C ARG A 287 53.95 16.70 -1.71
N SER A 288 54.16 17.78 -0.94
CA SER A 288 53.57 17.94 0.41
C SER A 288 52.05 18.18 0.35
N SER A 289 51.60 19.03 -0.56
CA SER A 289 50.19 19.36 -0.79
C SER A 289 49.40 18.15 -1.30
N VAL A 290 49.97 17.38 -2.23
CA VAL A 290 49.36 16.15 -2.75
C VAL A 290 49.21 15.08 -1.67
N MET A 291 50.20 14.91 -0.79
CA MET A 291 50.16 13.88 0.26
C MET A 291 49.01 14.13 1.25
N GLU A 292 48.75 15.40 1.60
CA GLU A 292 47.61 15.78 2.45
C GLU A 292 46.27 15.43 1.77
N ILE A 293 46.10 15.83 0.50
CA ILE A 293 44.87 15.54 -0.27
C ILE A 293 44.66 14.02 -0.43
N VAL A 294 45.72 13.24 -0.66
CA VAL A 294 45.65 11.77 -0.75
C VAL A 294 45.20 11.15 0.57
N SER A 295 45.69 11.67 1.70
CA SER A 295 45.28 11.19 3.02
C SER A 295 43.81 11.51 3.33
N GLU A 296 43.35 12.72 2.97
CA GLU A 296 41.95 13.14 3.11
C GLU A 296 41.03 12.32 2.19
N LEU A 297 41.43 12.13 0.93
CA LEU A 297 40.70 11.32 -0.04
C LEU A 297 40.54 9.88 0.44
N ARG A 298 41.61 9.26 0.97
CA ARG A 298 41.55 7.91 1.55
C ARG A 298 40.52 7.84 2.70
N ASN A 299 40.56 8.82 3.61
CA ASN A 299 39.61 8.89 4.72
C ASN A 299 38.16 9.06 4.22
N SER A 300 37.93 9.95 3.25
CA SER A 300 36.61 10.15 2.63
C SER A 300 36.10 8.87 1.98
N CYS A 301 36.90 8.22 1.12
CA CYS A 301 36.51 6.97 0.45
C CYS A 301 36.17 5.86 1.44
N SER A 302 36.92 5.76 2.55
CA SER A 302 36.60 4.80 3.61
C SER A 302 35.24 5.09 4.27
N SER A 303 34.92 6.37 4.50
CA SER A 303 33.63 6.77 5.07
C SER A 303 32.47 6.52 4.10
N SER A 304 32.66 6.82 2.82
CA SER A 304 31.65 6.64 1.79
C SER A 304 31.42 5.17 1.46
N ARG A 305 32.44 4.31 1.59
CA ARG A 305 32.25 2.85 1.48
C ARG A 305 31.36 2.31 2.60
N ARG A 306 31.60 2.74 3.86
CA ARG A 306 30.71 2.37 4.98
C ARG A 306 29.28 2.88 4.77
N LEU A 307 29.13 4.08 4.20
CA LEU A 307 27.83 4.64 3.83
C LEU A 307 27.16 3.84 2.69
N ALA A 308 27.94 3.31 1.74
CA ALA A 308 27.42 2.45 0.68
C ALA A 308 26.91 1.11 1.24
N ASP A 309 27.61 0.53 2.22
CA ASP A 309 27.19 -0.69 2.91
C ASP A 309 25.90 -0.44 3.74
N GLU A 310 25.83 0.68 4.47
CA GLU A 310 24.62 1.12 5.19
C GLU A 310 23.44 1.32 4.24
N LEU A 311 23.69 1.96 3.09
CA LEU A 311 22.68 2.15 2.05
C LEU A 311 22.21 0.80 1.47
N GLU A 312 23.11 -0.15 1.24
CA GLU A 312 22.76 -1.50 0.76
C GLU A 312 21.83 -2.22 1.73
N GLU A 313 22.13 -2.17 3.03
CA GLU A 313 21.30 -2.74 4.09
C GLU A 313 19.89 -2.13 4.07
N HIS A 314 19.80 -0.80 4.05
CA HIS A 314 18.51 -0.10 4.02
C HIS A 314 17.70 -0.37 2.74
N VAL A 315 18.35 -0.50 1.58
CA VAL A 315 17.67 -0.84 0.32
C VAL A 315 17.16 -2.29 0.35
N CYS A 316 17.94 -3.22 0.88
CA CYS A 316 17.52 -4.60 1.08
C CYS A 316 16.34 -4.71 2.04
N LEU A 317 16.41 -4.00 3.18
CA LEU A 317 15.30 -3.93 4.14
C LEU A 317 14.04 -3.35 3.50
N CYS A 318 14.18 -2.28 2.72
CA CYS A 318 13.06 -1.67 1.99
C CYS A 318 12.39 -2.68 1.04
N LEU A 319 13.17 -3.46 0.27
CA LEU A 319 12.64 -4.52 -0.60
C LEU A 319 11.85 -5.58 0.17
N VAL A 320 12.38 -6.03 1.31
CA VAL A 320 11.70 -7.00 2.18
C VAL A 320 10.39 -6.41 2.73
N THR A 321 10.42 -5.16 3.19
CA THR A 321 9.23 -4.44 3.66
C THR A 321 8.18 -4.33 2.55
N ILE A 322 8.56 -3.94 1.33
CA ILE A 322 7.64 -3.87 0.18
C ILE A 322 7.01 -5.22 -0.08
N HIS A 323 7.82 -6.28 -0.17
CA HIS A 323 7.36 -7.61 -0.46
C HIS A 323 6.37 -8.11 0.60
N ARG A 324 6.74 -7.98 1.88
CA ARG A 324 5.89 -8.37 3.01
C ARG A 324 4.59 -7.57 3.05
N ALA A 325 4.64 -6.26 2.84
CA ALA A 325 3.44 -5.42 2.81
C ALA A 325 2.49 -5.86 1.69
N ARG A 326 3.00 -6.15 0.48
CA ARG A 326 2.20 -6.68 -0.62
C ARG A 326 1.56 -8.02 -0.28
N LEU A 327 2.31 -8.95 0.33
CA LEU A 327 1.78 -10.24 0.75
C LEU A 327 0.66 -10.10 1.79
N LEU A 328 0.83 -9.25 2.80
CA LEU A 328 -0.21 -8.99 3.81
C LEU A 328 -1.47 -8.43 3.18
N VAL A 329 -1.32 -7.50 2.22
CA VAL A 329 -2.46 -6.95 1.48
C VAL A 329 -3.15 -8.03 0.64
N ILE A 330 -2.38 -8.88 -0.07
CA ILE A 330 -2.93 -10.00 -0.86
C ILE A 330 -3.67 -10.99 0.05
N GLN A 331 -3.10 -11.35 1.20
CA GLN A 331 -3.75 -12.23 2.18
C GLN A 331 -5.10 -11.64 2.63
N GLU A 332 -5.15 -10.33 2.91
CA GLU A 332 -6.39 -9.64 3.28
C GLU A 332 -7.42 -9.59 2.13
N ILE A 333 -6.96 -9.58 0.88
CA ILE A 333 -7.82 -9.68 -0.31
C ILE A 333 -8.36 -11.10 -0.48
N SER A 334 -7.51 -12.10 -0.22
CA SER A 334 -7.79 -13.53 -0.41
C SER A 334 -8.63 -14.16 0.69
N LYS A 335 -8.80 -13.52 1.85
CA LYS A 335 -9.76 -13.97 2.88
C LYS A 335 -11.17 -14.07 2.27
N GLN A 336 -11.64 -15.30 2.11
CA GLN A 336 -13.03 -15.62 1.78
C GLN A 336 -13.91 -15.55 3.04
N PRO A 337 -15.19 -15.19 2.91
CA PRO A 337 -16.13 -15.09 4.02
C PRO A 337 -16.54 -16.44 4.62
#